data_AF-A0A9D6ZXH4-F1
#
_entry.id   AF-A0A9D6ZXH4-F1
#
_cell.length_a   1.000
_cell.length_b   1.000
_cell.length_c   1.000
_cell.angle_alpha   90.00
_cell.angle_beta   90.00
_cell.angle_gamma   90.00
#
_symmetry.space_group_name_H-M   'P 1'
#
loop_
_entity.id
_entity.type
_entity.pdbx_description
1 polymer ?
#
loop_
_entity_poly.entity_id
_entity_poly.type
_entity_poly.pdbx_seq_one_letter_code
_entity_poly.pdbx_strand_id
1 'polypeptide(L)'
;PQPPGHPVEFFGKIEQLPASGLVGDWIVTGRTVHVSAQTRIQNPEKAKVGAFVHVKGIALADGTVNATHIEVRNDAPPPIVRYIKFYGIIQSLPASGLIGDWTINGLTVHVTNTTVINQSQGAPAVGKPVEVKGILNTDGTVNALKIEIKRAPSTTSAPFGKAGAVSQSSQ
;
A
#
# COMPACT_ATOMS: atom_id res chain seq x y z
N PRO A 1 -18.29 12.39 -31.18
CA PRO A 1 -17.31 13.17 -30.38
C PRO A 1 -16.65 12.26 -29.33
N GLN A 2 -15.37 11.95 -29.52
CA GLN A 2 -14.57 11.22 -28.55
C GLN A 2 -14.28 12.15 -27.36
N PRO A 3 -14.32 11.67 -26.09
CA PRO A 3 -14.00 12.52 -24.96
C PRO A 3 -12.59 13.10 -25.14
N PRO A 4 -12.36 14.39 -24.84
CA PRO A 4 -11.01 14.92 -24.79
C PRO A 4 -10.21 14.09 -23.78
N GLY A 5 -9.02 13.66 -24.18
CA GLY A 5 -8.15 12.84 -23.33
C GLY A 5 -7.93 13.47 -21.95
N HIS A 6 -7.61 12.65 -20.96
CA HIS A 6 -7.48 13.13 -19.58
C HIS A 6 -6.02 13.47 -19.26
N PRO A 7 -5.75 14.58 -18.53
CA PRO A 7 -4.40 14.86 -18.05
C PRO A 7 -3.86 13.70 -17.20
N VAL A 8 -2.61 13.33 -17.46
CA VAL A 8 -1.91 12.28 -16.72
C VAL A 8 -0.52 12.75 -16.32
N GLU A 9 -0.07 12.30 -15.15
CA GLU A 9 1.26 12.49 -14.61
C GLU A 9 1.73 11.16 -14.03
N PHE A 10 2.87 10.64 -14.50
CA PHE A 10 3.39 9.37 -14.00
C PHE A 10 4.91 9.27 -14.11
N PHE A 11 5.48 8.42 -13.26
CA PHE A 11 6.89 8.05 -13.30
C PHE A 11 7.04 6.67 -13.92
N GLY A 12 8.13 6.46 -14.64
CA GLY A 12 8.44 5.14 -15.15
C GLY A 12 9.85 5.02 -15.73
N LYS A 13 10.27 3.78 -15.95
CA LYS A 13 11.54 3.46 -16.61
C LYS A 13 11.36 3.48 -18.12
N ILE A 14 12.29 4.10 -18.83
CA ILE A 14 12.40 4.04 -20.29
C ILE A 14 12.77 2.60 -20.68
N GLU A 15 11.92 1.95 -21.45
CA GLU A 15 12.13 0.60 -21.99
C GLU A 15 12.52 0.65 -23.47
N GLN A 16 12.07 1.67 -24.20
CA GLN A 16 12.41 1.88 -25.60
C GLN A 16 12.45 3.37 -25.93
N LEU A 17 13.42 3.74 -26.78
CA LEU A 17 13.52 5.06 -27.41
C LEU A 17 13.39 4.93 -28.93
N PRO A 18 13.04 6.02 -29.64
CA PRO A 18 13.12 6.09 -31.09
C PRO A 18 14.54 5.77 -31.60
N ALA A 19 14.62 5.25 -32.84
CA ALA A 19 15.91 4.87 -33.45
C ALA A 19 16.85 6.05 -33.69
N SER A 20 16.31 7.27 -33.83
CA SER A 20 17.10 8.50 -33.97
C SER A 20 16.42 9.66 -33.24
N GLY A 21 17.23 10.45 -32.54
CA GLY A 21 16.75 11.58 -31.75
C GLY A 21 15.85 11.17 -30.58
N LEU A 22 15.09 12.14 -30.07
CA LEU A 22 14.20 11.99 -28.91
C LEU A 22 12.72 12.21 -29.26
N VAL A 23 12.42 12.60 -30.50
CA VAL A 23 11.06 12.77 -31.03
C VAL A 23 10.61 11.45 -31.65
N GLY A 24 9.40 11.02 -31.33
CA GLY A 24 8.86 9.71 -31.69
C GLY A 24 8.31 8.98 -30.46
N ASP A 25 8.03 7.69 -30.62
CA ASP A 25 7.41 6.91 -29.57
C ASP A 25 8.43 6.37 -28.57
N TRP A 26 8.17 6.63 -27.29
CA TRP A 26 8.91 6.05 -26.18
C TRP A 26 8.05 4.97 -25.54
N ILE A 27 8.66 3.88 -25.08
CA ILE A 27 7.98 2.92 -24.18
C ILE A 27 8.46 3.19 -22.77
N VAL A 28 7.52 3.49 -21.87
CA VAL A 28 7.80 3.80 -20.46
C VAL A 28 6.97 2.89 -19.57
N THR A 29 7.60 1.87 -18.96
CA THR A 29 6.92 0.88 -18.11
C THR A 29 5.69 0.28 -18.81
N GLY A 30 5.89 -0.20 -20.04
CA GLY A 30 4.84 -0.79 -20.89
C GLY A 30 3.86 0.20 -21.54
N ARG A 31 3.96 1.51 -21.29
CA ARG A 31 3.09 2.53 -21.90
C ARG A 31 3.76 3.24 -23.05
N THR A 32 3.06 3.36 -24.18
CA THR A 32 3.50 4.18 -25.33
C THR A 32 3.28 5.66 -25.03
N VAL A 33 4.34 6.44 -25.15
CA VAL A 33 4.36 7.89 -24.97
C VAL A 33 4.77 8.54 -26.29
N HIS A 34 3.85 9.28 -26.90
CA HIS A 34 4.09 10.05 -28.12
C HIS A 34 4.83 11.34 -27.78
N VAL A 35 6.10 11.43 -28.19
CA VAL A 35 6.95 12.60 -28.01
C VAL A 35 7.02 13.37 -29.32
N SER A 36 6.64 14.64 -29.28
CA SER A 36 6.61 15.52 -30.45
C SER A 36 7.67 16.63 -30.32
N ALA A 37 7.86 17.43 -31.37
CA ALA A 37 8.73 18.61 -31.31
C ALA A 37 8.23 19.67 -30.29
N GLN A 38 6.96 19.61 -29.92
CA GLN A 38 6.31 20.47 -28.93
C GLN A 38 6.48 19.96 -27.49
N THR A 39 6.90 18.71 -27.31
CA THR A 39 7.11 18.14 -25.98
C THR A 39 8.35 18.76 -25.35
N ARG A 40 8.20 19.39 -24.18
CA ARG A 40 9.35 19.93 -23.44
C ARG A 40 10.10 18.80 -22.74
N ILE A 41 11.29 18.46 -23.22
CA ILE A 41 12.16 17.46 -22.61
C ILE A 41 13.22 18.16 -21.74
N GLN A 42 13.25 17.84 -20.45
CA GLN A 42 14.24 18.31 -19.49
C GLN A 42 15.28 17.23 -19.23
N ASN A 43 16.55 17.63 -19.18
CA ASN A 43 17.73 16.76 -19.15
C ASN A 43 17.78 15.74 -20.31
N PRO A 44 17.55 16.15 -21.58
CA PRO A 44 17.53 15.23 -22.73
C PRO A 44 18.82 14.42 -22.89
N GLU A 45 19.97 14.94 -22.44
CA GLU A 45 21.27 14.26 -22.45
C GLU A 45 21.31 12.99 -21.59
N LYS A 46 20.37 12.83 -20.65
CA LYS A 46 20.26 11.64 -19.79
C LYS A 46 19.37 10.54 -20.39
N ALA A 47 18.69 10.81 -21.51
CA ALA A 47 17.76 9.87 -22.12
C ALA A 47 18.50 8.64 -22.67
N LYS A 48 18.27 7.49 -22.03
CA LYS A 48 18.71 6.18 -22.49
C LYS A 48 17.76 5.11 -21.96
N VAL A 49 17.69 3.97 -22.64
CA VAL A 49 16.98 2.79 -22.12
C VAL A 49 17.50 2.47 -20.71
N GLY A 50 16.58 2.23 -19.78
CA GLY A 50 16.87 1.99 -18.36
C GLY A 50 16.86 3.25 -17.48
N ALA A 51 16.93 4.46 -18.05
CA ALA A 51 16.76 5.68 -17.27
C ALA A 51 15.31 5.86 -16.81
N PHE A 52 15.09 6.67 -15.79
CA PHE A 52 13.74 6.98 -15.30
C PHE A 52 13.27 8.32 -15.83
N VAL A 53 11.97 8.44 -16.04
CA VAL A 53 11.32 9.66 -16.49
C VAL A 53 10.11 9.99 -15.64
N HIS A 54 9.85 11.29 -15.54
CA HIS A 54 8.58 11.83 -15.09
C HIS A 54 7.86 12.40 -16.32
N VAL A 55 6.72 11.82 -16.68
CA VAL A 55 5.95 12.17 -17.87
C VAL A 55 4.66 12.89 -17.46
N LYS A 56 4.40 14.04 -18.08
CA LYS A 56 3.12 14.75 -18.07
C LYS A 56 2.57 14.81 -19.47
N GLY A 57 1.26 14.62 -19.61
CA GLY A 57 0.63 14.61 -20.92
C GLY A 57 -0.88 14.42 -20.87
N ILE A 58 -1.44 14.12 -22.02
CA ILE A 58 -2.86 13.79 -22.20
C ILE A 58 -2.96 12.31 -22.56
N ALA A 59 -3.60 11.53 -21.70
CA ALA A 59 -3.92 10.13 -21.98
C ALA A 59 -5.06 10.04 -23.00
N LEU A 60 -4.87 9.25 -24.04
CA LEU A 60 -5.84 9.00 -25.10
C LEU A 60 -6.71 7.79 -24.79
N ALA A 61 -7.80 7.62 -25.53
CA ALA A 61 -8.76 6.52 -25.29
C ALA A 61 -8.19 5.12 -25.55
N ASP A 62 -7.11 5.03 -26.34
CA ASP A 62 -6.38 3.79 -26.63
C ASP A 62 -5.33 3.45 -25.56
N GLY A 63 -5.19 4.28 -24.52
CA GLY A 63 -4.25 4.08 -23.42
C GLY A 63 -2.85 4.66 -23.66
N THR A 64 -2.59 5.25 -24.83
CA THR A 64 -1.34 5.96 -25.11
C THR A 64 -1.34 7.36 -24.49
N VAL A 65 -0.17 8.02 -24.46
CA VAL A 65 -0.02 9.35 -23.86
C VAL A 65 0.64 10.30 -24.85
N ASN A 66 -0.04 11.41 -25.17
CA ASN A 66 0.60 12.55 -25.82
C ASN A 66 1.35 13.39 -24.77
N ALA A 67 2.68 13.34 -24.80
CA ALA A 67 3.50 14.04 -23.80
C ALA A 67 3.57 15.54 -24.07
N THR A 68 3.31 16.32 -23.03
CA THR A 68 3.55 17.77 -23.01
C THR A 68 4.87 18.11 -22.34
N HIS A 69 5.28 17.32 -21.34
CA HIS A 69 6.54 17.48 -20.64
C HIS A 69 7.12 16.14 -20.20
N ILE A 70 8.43 15.97 -20.37
CA ILE A 70 9.19 14.83 -19.89
C ILE A 70 10.42 15.35 -19.14
N GLU A 71 10.63 14.89 -17.91
CA GLU A 71 11.88 15.11 -17.17
C GLU A 71 12.63 13.79 -17.07
N VAL A 72 13.85 13.73 -17.62
CA VAL A 72 14.71 12.55 -17.53
C VAL A 72 15.57 12.62 -16.27
N ARG A 73 15.58 11.52 -15.52
CA ARG A 73 16.25 11.36 -14.23
C ARG A 73 17.12 10.11 -14.26
N ASN A 74 18.34 10.22 -13.72
CA ASN A 74 19.25 9.08 -13.60
C ASN A 74 18.90 8.19 -12.40
N ASP A 75 18.21 8.74 -11.41
CA ASP A 75 17.81 8.01 -10.22
C ASP A 75 16.39 7.46 -10.39
N ALA A 76 16.18 6.25 -9.89
CA ALA A 76 14.83 5.75 -9.69
C ALA A 76 14.03 6.77 -8.86
N PRO A 77 12.75 7.01 -9.19
CA PRO A 77 11.87 7.71 -8.26
C PRO A 77 12.00 7.04 -6.90
N PRO A 78 12.04 7.80 -5.79
CA PRO A 78 11.97 7.19 -4.49
C PRO A 78 10.75 6.26 -4.46
N PRO A 79 10.87 5.04 -3.90
CA PRO A 79 9.74 4.13 -3.80
C PRO A 79 8.55 4.88 -3.21
N ILE A 80 7.37 4.77 -3.84
CA ILE A 80 6.15 5.32 -3.25
C ILE A 80 5.85 4.46 -2.01
N VAL A 81 6.37 4.89 -0.87
CA VAL A 81 6.12 4.26 0.42
C VAL A 81 4.71 4.62 0.88
N ARG A 82 3.81 3.65 0.80
CA ARG A 82 2.42 3.82 1.23
C ARG A 82 2.32 3.56 2.73
N TYR A 83 2.52 4.58 3.54
CA TYR A 83 2.27 4.47 4.98
C TYR A 83 0.78 4.28 5.23
N ILE A 84 0.45 3.25 6.00
CA ILE A 84 -0.92 2.97 6.41
C ILE A 84 -1.03 2.83 7.92
N LYS A 85 -2.22 3.12 8.43
CA LYS A 85 -2.66 2.81 9.78
C LYS A 85 -4.02 2.11 9.69
N PHE A 86 -4.16 0.96 10.33
CA PHE A 86 -5.44 0.26 10.40
C PHE A 86 -5.65 -0.46 11.73
N TYR A 87 -6.91 -0.81 12.01
CA TYR A 87 -7.30 -1.61 13.16
C TYR A 87 -7.82 -2.96 12.70
N GLY A 88 -7.55 -4.01 13.46
CA GLY A 88 -8.08 -5.34 13.16
C GLY A 88 -7.91 -6.34 14.28
N ILE A 89 -8.37 -7.56 14.03
CA ILE A 89 -8.28 -8.69 14.96
C ILE A 89 -7.17 -9.63 14.49
N ILE A 90 -6.29 -10.04 15.41
CA ILE A 90 -5.31 -11.09 15.15
C ILE A 90 -6.04 -12.40 14.87
N GLN A 91 -5.83 -12.97 13.69
CA GLN A 91 -6.39 -14.25 13.25
C GLN A 91 -5.36 -15.38 13.33
N SER A 92 -4.09 -15.07 13.10
CA SER A 92 -2.98 -16.02 13.27
C SER A 92 -1.70 -15.32 13.70
N LEU A 93 -0.84 -16.09 14.34
CA LEU A 93 0.51 -15.71 14.76
C LEU A 93 1.50 -16.80 14.29
N PRO A 94 2.79 -16.47 14.16
CA PRO A 94 3.84 -17.45 13.94
C PRO A 94 3.82 -18.56 15.00
N ALA A 95 4.27 -19.77 14.63
CA ALA A 95 4.29 -20.92 15.53
C ALA A 95 5.21 -20.73 16.75
N SER A 96 6.24 -19.89 16.63
CA SER A 96 7.13 -19.53 17.72
C SER A 96 7.48 -18.04 17.69
N GLY A 97 7.41 -17.40 18.86
CA GLY A 97 7.70 -15.98 19.01
C GLY A 97 6.68 -15.06 18.35
N LEU A 98 7.07 -13.81 18.15
CA LEU A 98 6.24 -12.75 17.57
C LEU A 98 6.76 -12.25 16.22
N ILE A 99 7.92 -12.75 15.78
CA ILE A 99 8.57 -12.38 14.52
C ILE A 99 8.14 -13.37 13.45
N GLY A 100 7.74 -12.85 12.29
CA GLY A 100 7.12 -13.59 11.21
C GLY A 100 5.76 -13.01 10.85
N ASP A 101 5.00 -13.77 10.08
CA ASP A 101 3.75 -13.28 9.50
C ASP A 101 2.58 -13.40 10.48
N TRP A 102 1.87 -12.28 10.65
CA TRP A 102 0.61 -12.23 11.37
C TRP A 102 -0.51 -12.08 10.35
N THR A 103 -1.63 -12.76 10.55
CA THR A 103 -2.85 -12.46 9.79
C THR A 103 -3.75 -11.57 10.64
N ILE A 104 -4.10 -10.38 10.14
CA ILE A 104 -4.96 -9.42 10.83
C ILE A 104 -6.07 -8.98 9.87
N ASN A 105 -7.33 -9.31 10.18
CA ASN A 105 -8.48 -9.08 9.28
C ASN A 105 -8.25 -9.58 7.83
N GLY A 106 -7.57 -10.72 7.66
CA GLY A 106 -7.25 -11.30 6.35
C GLY A 106 -6.05 -10.67 5.64
N LEU A 107 -5.43 -9.62 6.21
CA LEU A 107 -4.18 -9.06 5.69
C LEU A 107 -2.97 -9.75 6.31
N THR A 108 -2.01 -10.11 5.46
CA THR A 108 -0.68 -10.55 5.91
C THR A 108 0.13 -9.35 6.34
N VAL A 109 0.59 -9.38 7.59
CA VAL A 109 1.43 -8.36 8.20
C VAL A 109 2.78 -8.99 8.55
N HIS A 110 3.83 -8.53 7.88
CA HIS A 110 5.20 -8.95 8.13
C HIS A 110 5.75 -8.25 9.37
N VAL A 111 5.97 -9.02 10.43
CA VAL A 111 6.59 -8.54 11.67
C VAL A 111 8.04 -8.96 11.70
N THR A 112 8.94 -8.00 11.85
CA THR A 112 10.38 -8.22 11.85
C THR A 112 11.01 -7.71 13.14
N ASN A 113 12.31 -7.94 13.33
CA ASN A 113 13.02 -7.47 14.52
C ASN A 113 13.04 -5.94 14.67
N THR A 114 12.72 -5.19 13.61
CA THR A 114 12.61 -3.72 13.66
C THR A 114 11.20 -3.23 13.96
N THR A 115 10.20 -4.14 13.97
CA THR A 115 8.82 -3.79 14.31
C THR A 115 8.68 -3.53 15.81
N VAL A 116 8.13 -2.37 16.17
CA VAL A 116 7.82 -2.05 17.58
C VAL A 116 6.51 -2.69 17.98
N ILE A 117 6.55 -3.67 18.90
CA ILE A 117 5.35 -4.34 19.42
C ILE A 117 5.03 -3.82 20.83
N ASN A 118 3.98 -3.00 20.95
CA ASN A 118 3.52 -2.47 22.23
C ASN A 118 2.46 -3.41 22.85
N GLN A 119 2.86 -4.09 23.93
CA GLN A 119 2.04 -5.07 24.66
C GLN A 119 1.46 -4.50 25.97
N SER A 120 1.48 -3.17 26.16
CA SER A 120 1.03 -2.52 27.40
C SER A 120 -0.44 -2.79 27.77
N GLN A 121 -1.27 -3.19 26.81
CA GLN A 121 -2.69 -3.53 27.02
C GLN A 121 -2.97 -5.04 26.97
N GLY A 122 -1.93 -5.86 26.97
CA GLY A 122 -1.99 -7.32 26.96
C GLY A 122 -1.04 -7.97 25.96
N ALA A 123 -0.82 -9.27 26.14
CA ALA A 123 -0.05 -10.08 25.20
C ALA A 123 -0.81 -10.26 23.86
N PRO A 124 -0.10 -10.28 22.72
CA PRO A 124 -0.68 -10.66 21.44
C PRO A 124 -1.25 -12.09 21.52
N ALA A 125 -2.48 -12.26 21.06
CA ALA A 125 -3.12 -13.57 20.97
C ALA A 125 -4.21 -13.50 19.88
N VAL A 126 -4.54 -14.65 19.29
CA VAL A 126 -5.66 -14.76 18.36
C VAL A 126 -6.95 -14.24 19.02
N GLY A 127 -7.73 -13.45 18.28
CA GLY A 127 -8.93 -12.77 18.77
C GLY A 127 -8.67 -11.41 19.43
N LYS A 128 -7.41 -11.02 19.66
CA LYS A 128 -7.12 -9.69 20.23
C LYS A 128 -7.20 -8.58 19.17
N PRO A 129 -7.80 -7.43 19.51
CA PRO A 129 -7.74 -6.26 18.65
C PRO A 129 -6.38 -5.59 18.71
N VAL A 130 -5.95 -5.06 17.57
CA VAL A 130 -4.67 -4.36 17.42
C VAL A 130 -4.81 -3.12 16.52
N GLU A 131 -3.89 -2.19 16.69
CA GLU A 131 -3.61 -1.11 15.73
C GLU A 131 -2.27 -1.39 15.05
N VAL A 132 -2.24 -1.38 13.73
CA VAL A 132 -1.02 -1.58 12.94
C VAL A 132 -0.69 -0.29 12.21
N LYS A 133 0.58 0.11 12.29
CA LYS A 133 1.18 1.14 11.44
C LYS A 133 2.29 0.48 10.63
N GLY A 134 2.29 0.68 9.31
CA GLY A 134 3.22 -0.02 8.43
C GLY A 134 3.29 0.57 7.04
N ILE A 135 4.07 -0.08 6.19
CA ILE A 135 4.18 0.24 4.77
C ILE A 135 3.39 -0.83 4.00
N LEU A 136 2.41 -0.38 3.22
CA LEU A 136 1.63 -1.24 2.32
C LEU A 136 2.47 -1.54 1.07
N ASN A 137 2.71 -2.82 0.83
CA ASN A 137 3.39 -3.33 -0.34
C ASN A 137 2.44 -3.40 -1.54
N THR A 138 2.99 -3.49 -2.75
CA THR A 138 2.21 -3.57 -3.99
C THR A 138 1.40 -4.85 -4.13
N ASP A 139 1.78 -5.91 -3.42
CA ASP A 139 1.07 -7.19 -3.35
C ASP A 139 -0.08 -7.20 -2.31
N GLY A 140 -0.30 -6.08 -1.62
CA GLY A 140 -1.34 -5.93 -0.60
C GLY A 140 -0.92 -6.34 0.82
N THR A 141 0.30 -6.83 1.01
CA THR A 141 0.85 -7.14 2.34
C THR A 141 1.35 -5.89 3.05
N VAL A 142 1.59 -6.00 4.37
CA VAL A 142 2.02 -4.85 5.19
C VAL A 142 3.31 -5.16 5.91
N ASN A 143 4.35 -4.36 5.66
CA ASN A 143 5.55 -4.36 6.49
C ASN A 143 5.28 -3.52 7.75
N ALA A 144 5.19 -4.16 8.92
CA ALA A 144 4.84 -3.48 10.16
C ALA A 144 6.00 -2.65 10.72
N LEU A 145 5.72 -1.39 11.02
CA LEU A 145 6.62 -0.51 11.77
C LEU A 145 6.26 -0.52 13.26
N LYS A 146 4.96 -0.54 13.56
CA LYS A 146 4.43 -0.62 14.93
C LYS A 146 3.15 -1.42 14.98
N ILE A 147 3.04 -2.27 15.99
CA ILE A 147 1.80 -2.96 16.36
C ILE A 147 1.49 -2.60 17.81
N GLU A 148 0.28 -2.11 18.06
CA GLU A 148 -0.21 -1.86 19.42
C GLU A 148 -1.34 -2.82 19.75
N ILE A 149 -1.13 -3.66 20.76
CA ILE A 149 -2.19 -4.51 21.28
C ILE A 149 -3.22 -3.62 21.98
N LYS A 150 -4.51 -3.84 21.71
CA LYS A 150 -5.61 -3.12 22.35
C LYS A 150 -6.35 -4.06 23.28
N ARG A 151 -6.95 -3.49 24.33
CA ARG A 151 -7.89 -4.24 25.16
C ARG A 151 -9.12 -4.58 24.34
N ALA A 152 -9.58 -5.82 24.44
CA ALA A 152 -10.91 -6.16 23.97
C ALA A 152 -11.93 -5.30 24.73
N PRO A 153 -13.01 -4.83 24.07
CA PRO A 153 -14.09 -4.18 24.79
C PRO A 153 -14.58 -5.13 25.88
N SER A 154 -14.64 -4.64 27.12
CA SER A 154 -15.19 -5.40 28.23
C SER A 154 -16.68 -5.60 27.98
N THR A 155 -17.07 -6.77 27.47
CA THR A 155 -18.46 -7.21 27.58
C THR A 155 -18.70 -7.55 29.05
N THR A 156 -19.12 -6.56 29.82
CA THR A 156 -19.65 -6.79 31.17
C THR A 156 -20.93 -7.60 31.01
N SER A 157 -20.82 -8.93 31.01
CA SER A 157 -21.96 -9.80 31.32
C SER A 157 -22.20 -9.68 32.82
N ALA A 158 -23.01 -8.70 33.22
CA ALA A 158 -23.49 -8.64 34.59
C ALA A 158 -24.39 -9.86 34.86
N PRO A 159 -24.15 -10.66 35.91
CA PRO A 159 -25.10 -11.68 36.32
C PRO A 159 -26.27 -10.99 37.01
N PHE A 160 -27.40 -10.85 36.30
CA PHE A 160 -28.67 -10.51 36.95
C PHE A 160 -29.30 -11.78 37.54
N GLY A 161 -29.55 -11.77 38.85
CA GLY A 161 -30.57 -12.61 39.48
C GLY A 161 -30.11 -13.48 40.65
N LYS A 162 -30.18 -12.92 41.86
CA LYS A 162 -30.08 -13.64 43.13
C LYS A 162 -31.24 -14.64 43.34
N ALA A 163 -30.92 -15.65 44.14
CA ALA A 163 -31.73 -16.63 44.84
C ALA A 163 -33.21 -16.28 45.13
N GLY A 164 -34.08 -17.26 44.84
CA GLY A 164 -35.36 -17.46 45.51
C GLY A 164 -35.49 -18.94 45.86
N ALA A 165 -35.22 -19.29 47.12
CA ALA A 165 -35.56 -20.60 47.66
C ALA A 165 -37.07 -20.67 47.88
N VAL A 166 -37.73 -21.71 47.36
CA VAL A 166 -39.09 -22.08 47.77
C VAL A 166 -39.00 -23.48 48.36
N SER A 167 -38.96 -23.56 49.69
CA SER A 167 -39.43 -24.74 50.42
C SER A 167 -40.90 -24.51 50.74
N GLN A 168 -41.78 -25.38 50.24
CA GLN A 168 -43.06 -25.64 50.88
C GLN A 168 -43.15 -27.15 51.17
N SER A 169 -43.18 -27.44 52.46
CA SER A 169 -43.55 -28.71 53.07
C SER A 169 -45.06 -28.76 53.31
N SER A 170 -45.60 -29.97 53.22
CA SER A 170 -47.00 -30.40 53.30
C SER A 170 -47.86 -29.78 54.41
N GLN A 171 -49.13 -29.55 54.08
CA GLN A 171 -50.31 -30.15 54.74
C GLN A 171 -51.40 -30.41 53.70
#